data_AF-K1PS83-F1
#
_entry.id   AF-K1PS83-F1
#
_cell.length_a   1.000
_cell.length_b   1.000
_cell.length_c   1.000
_cell.angle_alpha   90.00
_cell.angle_beta   90.00
_cell.angle_gamma   90.00
#
_symmetry.space_group_name_H-M   'P 1'
#
loop_
_entity.id
_entity.type
_entity.pdbx_description
1 polymer ?
#
loop_
_entity_poly.entity_id
_entity_poly.type
_entity_poly.pdbx_seq_one_letter_code
_entity_poly.pdbx_strand_id
1 'polypeptide(L)'
;MLHAAGLVHEQSRSDRDKYIRLIKENLGGNIYNSNFDKDDTLDQNPYDYESIMQYGLRTFSINGKNTIEFLDKDLEFLAGTAAGEGISFYDIKDVIVNYQCAAHCKDPPACINGGFINHDCVCYCPRGYTGKTCETVITDNDCGGMVDVPPGDDVFVISPGYPAPYALGKICRWGVTV
;
A
#
# COMPACT_ATOMS: atom_id res chain seq x y z
N MET A 1 -10.64 12.45 -10.17
CA MET A 1 -10.00 11.93 -11.39
C MET A 1 -9.98 10.40 -11.42
N LEU A 2 -9.51 9.71 -10.38
CA LEU A 2 -9.47 8.23 -10.37
C LEU A 2 -10.83 7.53 -10.51
N HIS A 3 -11.90 8.07 -9.93
CA HIS A 3 -13.26 7.60 -10.21
C HIS A 3 -13.62 7.61 -11.71
N ALA A 4 -13.20 8.64 -12.45
CA ALA A 4 -13.44 8.72 -13.89
C ALA A 4 -12.56 7.74 -14.68
N ALA A 5 -11.43 7.31 -14.11
CA ALA A 5 -10.60 6.21 -14.61
C ALA A 5 -11.11 4.84 -14.13
N GLY A 6 -12.31 4.75 -13.54
CA GLY A 6 -12.94 3.48 -13.17
C GLY A 6 -12.55 2.91 -11.81
N LEU A 7 -11.73 3.61 -11.01
CA LEU A 7 -11.44 3.17 -9.64
C LEU A 7 -12.63 3.48 -8.72
N VAL A 8 -13.04 2.48 -7.95
CA VAL A 8 -13.99 2.65 -6.85
C VAL A 8 -13.24 3.01 -5.57
N HIS A 9 -13.98 3.24 -4.49
CA HIS A 9 -13.33 3.44 -3.20
C HIS A 9 -12.67 2.16 -2.68
N GLU A 10 -11.51 2.27 -2.04
CA GLU A 10 -10.79 1.09 -1.53
C GLU A 10 -11.62 0.38 -0.45
N GLN A 11 -12.32 1.13 0.41
CA GLN A 11 -13.27 0.55 1.38
C GLN A 11 -14.55 -0.02 0.73
N SER A 12 -14.68 0.02 -0.59
CA SER A 12 -15.76 -0.64 -1.33
C SER A 12 -15.32 -1.96 -1.97
N ARG A 13 -14.05 -2.37 -1.83
CA ARG A 13 -13.61 -3.67 -2.35
C ARG A 13 -14.45 -4.84 -1.82
N SER A 14 -14.59 -5.86 -2.66
CA SER A 14 -15.32 -7.09 -2.37
C SER A 14 -14.74 -7.81 -1.13
N ASP A 15 -13.40 -7.75 -0.99
CA ASP A 15 -12.62 -8.39 0.06
C ASP A 15 -12.31 -7.52 1.28
N ARG A 16 -12.79 -6.26 1.33
CA ARG A 16 -12.41 -5.29 2.37
C ARG A 16 -12.56 -5.78 3.82
N ASP A 17 -13.51 -6.67 4.08
CA ASP A 17 -13.84 -7.10 5.45
C ASP A 17 -12.73 -7.99 6.05
N LYS A 18 -11.73 -8.38 5.24
CA LYS A 18 -10.47 -9.01 5.69
C LYS A 18 -9.48 -8.00 6.28
N TYR A 19 -9.67 -6.70 6.01
CA TYR A 19 -8.71 -5.63 6.28
C TYR A 19 -9.29 -4.55 7.20
N ILE A 20 -10.58 -4.26 7.05
CA ILE A 20 -11.27 -3.23 7.81
C ILE A 20 -12.58 -3.72 8.42
N ARG A 21 -13.01 -3.04 9.49
CA ARG A 21 -14.32 -3.17 10.10
C ARG A 21 -15.09 -1.86 9.96
N LEU A 22 -16.32 -1.96 9.47
CA LEU A 22 -17.27 -0.84 9.44
C LEU A 22 -18.03 -0.75 10.77
N ILE A 23 -17.89 0.38 11.46
CA ILE A 23 -18.56 0.67 12.73
C ILE A 23 -19.88 1.40 12.43
N LYS A 24 -20.90 0.60 12.06
CA LYS A 24 -22.20 1.10 11.56
C LYS A 24 -22.93 1.97 12.58
N GLU A 25 -22.73 1.74 13.87
CA GLU A 25 -23.32 2.53 14.96
C GLU A 25 -22.82 3.98 15.01
N ASN A 26 -21.65 4.28 14.42
CA ASN A 26 -21.10 5.62 14.34
C ASN A 26 -21.49 6.35 13.04
N LEU A 27 -22.17 5.67 12.11
CA LEU A 27 -22.71 6.27 10.88
C LEU A 27 -24.11 6.84 11.15
N GLY A 28 -24.34 8.05 10.63
CA GLY A 28 -25.65 8.71 10.73
C GLY A 28 -26.74 7.99 9.97
N GLY A 29 -27.94 7.94 10.56
CA GLY A 29 -29.10 7.25 10.00
C GLY A 29 -29.37 7.66 8.55
N ASN A 30 -29.35 6.69 7.64
CA ASN A 30 -30.54 5.98 7.20
C ASN A 30 -30.12 4.87 6.22
N ILE A 31 -29.95 3.64 6.70
CA ILE A 31 -30.14 2.32 6.03
C ILE A 31 -29.52 2.04 4.62
N TYR A 32 -28.92 3.02 3.95
CA TYR A 32 -28.31 2.97 2.63
C TYR A 32 -27.16 3.97 2.57
N ASN A 33 -26.18 3.84 3.46
CA ASN A 33 -24.92 4.57 3.23
C ASN A 33 -24.17 3.83 2.12
N SER A 34 -24.69 3.95 0.89
CA SER A 34 -24.18 3.27 -0.30
C SER A 34 -22.74 3.65 -0.61
N ASN A 35 -22.24 4.73 0.01
CA ASN A 35 -20.83 5.09 0.03
C ASN A 35 -19.92 4.03 0.69
N PHE A 36 -20.51 3.08 1.43
CA PHE A 36 -19.84 1.91 2.02
C PHE A 36 -20.39 0.59 1.47
N ASP A 37 -21.16 0.61 0.39
CA ASP A 37 -21.51 -0.64 -0.29
C ASP A 37 -20.26 -1.25 -0.90
N LYS A 38 -20.26 -2.58 -0.98
CA LYS A 38 -19.19 -3.29 -1.68
C LYS A 38 -19.51 -3.31 -3.17
N ASP A 39 -18.46 -3.17 -3.97
CA ASP A 39 -18.46 -3.41 -5.40
C ASP A 39 -17.86 -4.79 -5.70
N ASP A 40 -18.18 -5.31 -6.88
CA ASP A 40 -17.51 -6.49 -7.42
C ASP A 40 -16.16 -6.05 -8.02
N THR A 41 -15.08 -6.34 -7.30
CA THR A 41 -13.73 -5.87 -7.61
C THR A 41 -12.81 -7.04 -7.94
N LEU A 42 -11.83 -6.80 -8.81
CA LEU A 42 -10.87 -7.83 -9.22
C LEU A 42 -9.85 -8.18 -8.13
N ASP A 43 -9.64 -7.26 -7.18
CA ASP A 43 -8.75 -7.42 -6.01
C ASP A 43 -7.32 -7.89 -6.40
N GLN A 44 -6.80 -7.39 -7.52
CA GLN A 44 -5.52 -7.83 -8.11
C GLN A 44 -4.28 -7.44 -7.29
N ASN A 45 -4.41 -6.42 -6.45
CA ASN A 45 -3.37 -5.92 -5.58
C ASN A 45 -3.77 -6.08 -4.11
N PRO A 46 -2.80 -6.14 -3.17
CA PRO A 46 -3.09 -6.06 -1.74
C PRO A 46 -3.97 -4.86 -1.41
N TYR A 47 -4.74 -4.95 -0.33
CA TYR A 47 -5.57 -3.84 0.14
C TYR A 47 -4.68 -2.64 0.50
N ASP A 48 -4.99 -1.48 -0.08
CA ASP A 48 -4.16 -0.28 0.04
C ASP A 48 -4.74 0.72 1.03
N TYR A 49 -4.32 0.60 2.29
CA TYR A 49 -4.69 1.53 3.36
C TYR A 49 -4.28 2.99 3.09
N GLU A 50 -3.30 3.21 2.22
CA GLU A 50 -2.80 4.53 1.80
C GLU A 50 -3.39 4.99 0.46
N SER A 51 -4.34 4.25 -0.14
CA SER A 51 -4.98 4.69 -1.38
C SER A 51 -5.66 6.03 -1.17
N ILE A 52 -5.59 6.93 -2.16
CA ILE A 52 -6.37 8.17 -2.13
C ILE A 52 -7.89 7.90 -2.23
N MET A 53 -8.24 6.68 -2.62
CA MET A 53 -9.60 6.17 -2.70
C MET A 53 -10.09 5.56 -1.39
N GLN A 54 -9.22 5.41 -0.38
CA GLN A 54 -9.57 4.96 0.96
C GLN A 54 -10.21 6.11 1.77
N TYR A 55 -11.43 5.89 2.27
CA TYR A 55 -12.04 6.81 3.22
C TYR A 55 -11.25 6.89 4.52
N GLY A 56 -11.14 8.12 5.05
CA GLY A 56 -10.57 8.35 6.36
C GLY A 56 -11.41 7.73 7.47
N LEU A 57 -10.79 7.42 8.61
CA LEU A 57 -11.40 6.62 9.68
C LEU A 57 -12.71 7.18 10.25
N ARG A 58 -12.96 8.50 10.14
CA ARG A 58 -14.14 9.18 10.70
C ARG A 58 -15.11 9.68 9.63
N THR A 59 -14.93 9.27 8.38
CA THR A 59 -15.74 9.74 7.26
C THR A 59 -17.22 9.37 7.52
N PHE A 60 -18.11 10.35 7.37
CA PHE A 60 -19.55 10.24 7.69
C PHE A 60 -19.91 9.94 9.16
N SER A 61 -18.99 10.18 10.10
CA SER A 61 -19.25 10.00 11.54
C SER A 61 -20.27 11.01 12.06
N ILE A 62 -21.27 10.54 12.84
CA ILE A 62 -22.24 11.42 13.52
C ILE A 62 -21.88 11.80 14.94
N ASN A 63 -20.88 11.15 15.51
CA ASN A 63 -20.52 11.31 16.91
C ASN A 63 -19.03 11.59 17.11
N GLY A 64 -18.32 11.90 16.02
CA GLY A 64 -16.89 12.17 16.01
C GLY A 64 -16.01 10.94 16.22
N LYS A 65 -16.59 9.74 16.34
CA LYS A 65 -15.87 8.46 16.49
C LYS A 65 -15.60 7.82 15.14
N ASN A 66 -14.68 6.87 15.10
CA ASN A 66 -14.32 6.16 13.88
C ASN A 66 -15.52 5.40 13.30
N THR A 67 -15.72 5.48 11.99
CA THR A 67 -16.69 4.72 11.19
C THR A 67 -16.01 3.57 10.47
N ILE A 68 -14.72 3.67 10.19
CA ILE A 68 -13.86 2.59 9.70
C ILE A 68 -12.79 2.32 10.74
N GLU A 69 -12.45 1.06 10.91
CA GLU A 69 -11.38 0.60 11.76
C GLU A 69 -10.51 -0.39 10.99
N PHE A 70 -9.19 -0.22 11.01
CA PHE A 70 -8.29 -1.23 10.45
C PHE A 70 -8.20 -2.40 11.43
N LEU A 71 -8.26 -3.62 10.90
CA LEU A 71 -8.14 -4.84 11.69
C LEU A 71 -6.71 -5.00 12.22
N ASP A 72 -5.72 -4.61 11.42
CA ASP A 72 -4.35 -4.43 11.87
C ASP A 72 -4.16 -3.02 12.45
N LYS A 73 -3.93 -2.97 13.76
CA LYS A 73 -3.76 -1.71 14.51
C LYS A 73 -2.45 -1.02 14.24
N ASP A 74 -1.43 -1.79 13.87
CA ASP A 74 -0.11 -1.24 13.59
C ASP A 74 -0.12 -0.47 12.26
N LEU A 75 -1.19 -0.58 11.47
CA LEU A 75 -1.38 0.14 10.21
C LEU A 75 -2.27 1.39 10.33
N GLU A 76 -2.84 1.70 11.50
CA GLU A 76 -3.74 2.88 11.63
C GLU A 76 -3.05 4.20 11.31
N PHE A 77 -1.72 4.28 11.43
CA PHE A 77 -0.94 5.48 11.06
C PHE A 77 -0.98 5.80 9.55
N LEU A 78 -1.34 4.81 8.72
CA LEU A 78 -1.52 4.96 7.26
C LEU A 78 -2.86 5.64 6.93
N ALA A 79 -3.80 5.70 7.87
CA ALA A 79 -5.13 6.17 7.57
C ALA A 79 -5.13 7.66 7.20
N GLY A 80 -5.47 7.96 5.95
CA GLY A 80 -5.54 9.32 5.43
C GLY A 80 -4.19 9.96 5.07
N THR A 81 -3.09 9.19 5.01
CA THR A 81 -1.78 9.68 4.54
C THR A 81 -1.81 10.09 3.06
N ALA A 82 -2.63 9.41 2.26
CA ALA A 82 -2.86 9.69 0.84
C ALA A 82 -3.26 11.14 0.55
N ALA A 83 -4.04 11.76 1.43
CA ALA A 83 -4.49 13.14 1.26
C ALA A 83 -3.32 14.15 1.27
N GLY A 84 -2.16 13.77 1.82
CA GLY A 84 -0.94 14.57 1.82
C GLY A 84 0.11 14.16 0.78
N GLU A 85 0.15 12.89 0.36
CA GLU A 85 1.20 12.34 -0.52
C GLU A 85 0.76 12.18 -2.00
N GLY A 86 -0.56 12.18 -2.28
CA GLY A 86 -1.10 12.07 -3.64
C GLY A 86 -1.61 10.67 -3.97
N ILE A 87 -1.35 10.20 -5.19
CA ILE A 87 -1.81 8.90 -5.70
C ILE A 87 -0.86 7.80 -5.20
N SER A 88 -1.38 6.74 -4.60
CA SER A 88 -0.56 5.67 -4.02
C SER A 88 0.11 4.78 -5.08
N PHE A 89 1.03 3.91 -4.65
CA PHE A 89 1.67 2.94 -5.53
C PHE A 89 0.66 2.01 -6.21
N TYR A 90 -0.32 1.48 -5.45
CA TYR A 90 -1.31 0.56 -5.99
C TYR A 90 -2.38 1.27 -6.80
N ASP A 91 -2.75 2.51 -6.47
CA ASP A 91 -3.61 3.34 -7.31
C ASP A 91 -3.00 3.52 -8.73
N ILE A 92 -1.70 3.83 -8.82
CA ILE A 92 -0.99 3.95 -10.10
C ILE A 92 -0.95 2.61 -10.82
N LYS A 93 -0.62 1.54 -10.09
CA LYS A 93 -0.51 0.19 -10.65
C LYS A 93 -1.83 -0.28 -11.25
N ASP A 94 -2.94 -0.07 -10.55
CA ASP A 94 -4.27 -0.44 -11.03
C ASP A 94 -4.61 0.27 -12.33
N VAL A 95 -4.33 1.57 -12.45
CA VAL A 95 -4.56 2.30 -13.71
C VAL A 95 -3.65 1.75 -14.82
N ILE A 96 -2.35 1.61 -14.57
CA ILE A 96 -1.38 1.20 -15.60
C ILE A 96 -1.67 -0.21 -16.12
N VAL A 97 -2.00 -1.14 -15.23
CA VAL A 97 -2.28 -2.53 -15.58
C VAL A 97 -3.62 -2.65 -16.29
N ASN A 98 -4.70 -2.06 -15.74
CA ASN A 98 -6.04 -2.21 -16.31
C ASN A 98 -6.21 -1.49 -17.65
N TYR A 99 -5.55 -0.35 -17.85
CA TYR A 99 -5.54 0.35 -19.14
C TYR A 99 -4.41 -0.10 -20.08
N GLN A 100 -3.68 -1.16 -19.71
CA GLN A 100 -2.63 -1.76 -20.53
C GLN A 100 -1.60 -0.73 -21.02
N CYS A 101 -1.25 0.24 -20.17
CA CYS A 101 -0.43 1.38 -20.58
C CYS A 101 0.97 0.97 -21.05
N ALA A 102 1.45 -0.20 -20.62
CA ALA A 102 2.73 -0.78 -21.00
C ALA A 102 2.67 -1.73 -22.21
N ALA A 103 1.51 -1.94 -22.85
CA ALA A 103 1.35 -2.90 -23.95
C ALA A 103 2.21 -2.57 -25.20
N HIS A 104 2.65 -1.33 -25.33
CA HIS A 104 3.51 -0.88 -26.42
C HIS A 104 5.00 -1.18 -26.18
N CYS A 105 5.38 -1.56 -24.96
CA CYS A 105 6.76 -1.80 -24.57
C CYS A 105 7.31 -3.06 -25.23
N LYS A 106 8.45 -2.92 -25.91
CA LYS A 106 9.18 -4.04 -26.50
C LYS A 106 10.30 -4.46 -25.56
N ASP A 107 10.31 -5.73 -25.19
CA ASP A 107 11.31 -6.34 -24.31
C ASP A 107 11.57 -5.53 -23.02
N PRO A 108 10.52 -5.19 -22.24
CA PRO A 108 10.69 -4.44 -21.00
C PRO A 108 11.49 -5.25 -19.95
N PRO A 109 12.17 -4.58 -19.00
CA PRO A 109 12.85 -5.27 -17.92
C PRO A 109 11.87 -6.11 -17.07
N ALA A 110 12.35 -7.20 -16.46
CA ALA A 110 11.57 -7.93 -15.47
C ALA A 110 11.64 -7.22 -14.11
N CYS A 111 10.57 -6.56 -13.70
CA CYS A 111 10.51 -5.94 -12.38
C CYS A 111 10.35 -6.99 -11.28
N ILE A 112 11.08 -6.82 -10.19
CA ILE A 112 11.03 -7.68 -9.00
C ILE A 112 10.55 -6.89 -7.77
N ASN A 113 10.42 -7.55 -6.62
CA ASN A 113 10.04 -6.94 -5.35
C ASN A 113 8.73 -6.12 -5.41
N GLY A 114 7.76 -6.59 -6.21
CA GLY A 114 6.45 -5.95 -6.37
C GLY A 114 6.40 -4.80 -7.38
N GLY A 115 7.52 -4.43 -8.01
CA GLY A 115 7.55 -3.43 -9.08
C GLY A 115 6.77 -3.85 -10.32
N PHE A 116 6.41 -2.88 -11.16
CA PHE A 116 5.70 -3.11 -12.43
C PHE A 116 6.19 -2.16 -13.52
N ILE A 117 5.94 -2.51 -14.79
CA ILE A 117 6.34 -1.66 -15.93
C ILE A 117 5.36 -0.51 -16.10
N ASN A 118 5.88 0.72 -16.11
CA ASN A 118 5.11 1.91 -16.37
C ASN A 118 5.00 2.24 -17.88
N HIS A 119 4.31 3.33 -18.20
CA HIS A 119 4.15 3.79 -19.59
C HIS A 119 5.48 4.16 -20.28
N ASP A 120 6.54 4.46 -19.54
CA ASP A 120 7.86 4.77 -20.10
C ASP A 120 8.73 3.51 -20.33
N CYS A 121 8.13 2.32 -20.20
CA CYS A 121 8.80 1.02 -20.34
C CYS A 121 9.95 0.79 -19.35
N VAL A 122 9.86 1.40 -18.17
CA VAL A 122 10.78 1.19 -17.04
C VAL A 122 10.03 0.66 -15.83
N CYS A 123 10.75 0.04 -14.90
CA CYS A 123 10.15 -0.42 -13.65
C CYS A 123 9.81 0.77 -12.75
N TYR A 124 8.55 0.82 -12.31
CA TYR A 124 8.09 1.65 -11.21
C TYR A 124 8.18 0.84 -9.93
N CYS A 125 9.03 1.29 -9.00
CA CYS A 125 9.37 0.56 -7.80
C CYS A 125 8.51 0.97 -6.60
N PRO A 126 8.11 0.01 -5.75
CA PRO A 126 7.41 0.33 -4.53
C PRO A 126 8.32 1.10 -3.57
N ARG A 127 7.70 1.82 -2.62
CA ARG A 127 8.40 2.61 -1.61
C ARG A 127 9.40 1.71 -0.87
N GLY A 128 10.66 2.14 -0.83
CA GLY A 128 11.76 1.39 -0.22
C GLY A 128 12.60 0.58 -1.18
N TYR A 129 12.25 0.50 -2.46
CA TYR A 129 13.04 -0.15 -3.51
C TYR A 129 13.44 0.83 -4.63
N THR A 130 14.57 0.55 -5.28
CA THR A 130 15.14 1.29 -6.41
C THR A 130 15.93 0.34 -7.31
N GLY A 131 16.55 0.87 -8.36
CA GLY A 131 17.30 0.11 -9.35
C GLY A 131 16.51 -0.09 -10.64
N LYS A 132 17.14 -0.76 -11.62
CA LYS A 132 16.54 -0.93 -12.96
C LYS A 132 15.34 -1.88 -12.95
N THR A 133 15.37 -2.85 -12.05
CA THR A 133 14.38 -3.91 -11.85
C THR A 133 13.74 -3.86 -10.47
N CYS A 134 13.96 -2.81 -9.68
CA CYS A 134 13.57 -2.72 -8.26
C CYS A 134 14.31 -3.71 -7.34
N GLU A 135 15.55 -4.02 -7.69
CA GLU A 135 16.43 -4.98 -7.02
C GLU A 135 17.14 -4.44 -5.79
N THR A 136 17.22 -3.12 -5.65
CA THR A 136 18.00 -2.47 -4.60
C THR A 136 17.08 -1.93 -3.51
N VAL A 137 17.34 -2.27 -2.25
CA VAL A 137 16.65 -1.66 -1.11
C VAL A 137 17.23 -0.27 -0.85
N ILE A 138 16.36 0.73 -0.71
CA ILE A 138 16.75 2.09 -0.32
C ILE A 138 16.99 2.12 1.18
N THR A 139 18.27 2.12 1.56
CA THR A 139 18.75 2.10 2.94
C THR A 139 20.08 2.85 3.05
N ASP A 140 20.44 3.29 4.25
CA ASP A 140 21.76 3.88 4.51
C ASP A 140 22.88 2.83 4.42
N ASN A 141 24.10 3.25 4.08
CA ASN A 141 25.23 2.35 3.78
C ASN A 141 25.63 1.38 4.91
N ASP A 142 25.25 1.66 6.16
CA ASP A 142 25.63 0.91 7.36
C ASP A 142 24.50 0.06 7.96
N CYS A 143 23.33 -0.01 7.32
CA CYS A 143 22.22 -0.85 7.77
C CYS A 143 21.26 -1.23 6.63
N GLY A 144 20.38 -2.20 6.87
CA GLY A 144 19.40 -2.64 5.88
C GLY A 144 19.97 -3.60 4.83
N GLY A 145 19.22 -3.74 3.73
CA GLY A 145 19.56 -4.62 2.61
C GLY A 145 18.56 -5.75 2.42
N MET A 146 18.87 -6.69 1.52
CA MET A 146 18.08 -7.90 1.33
C MET A 146 18.43 -8.94 2.40
N VAL A 147 17.41 -9.58 2.95
CA VAL A 147 17.51 -10.65 3.95
C VAL A 147 16.75 -11.85 3.40
N ASP A 148 17.45 -12.96 3.23
CA ASP A 148 16.85 -14.22 2.79
C ASP A 148 16.56 -15.09 4.02
N VAL A 149 15.33 -15.60 4.11
CA VAL A 149 14.85 -16.45 5.22
C VAL A 149 14.56 -17.84 4.66
N PRO A 150 15.50 -18.79 4.77
CA PRO A 150 15.31 -20.14 4.25
C PRO A 150 14.12 -20.85 4.92
N PRO A 151 13.49 -21.82 4.23
CA PRO A 151 12.38 -22.58 4.81
C PRO A 151 12.78 -23.29 6.11
N GLY A 152 12.10 -22.93 7.21
CA GLY A 152 12.32 -23.52 8.53
C GLY A 152 13.39 -22.84 9.38
N ASP A 153 14.01 -21.77 8.87
CA ASP A 153 14.99 -20.96 9.61
C ASP A 153 14.38 -19.65 10.12
N ASP A 154 14.98 -19.12 11.19
CA ASP A 154 14.72 -17.78 11.71
C ASP A 154 15.92 -16.88 11.44
N VAL A 155 15.67 -15.68 10.90
CA VAL A 155 16.70 -14.65 10.71
C VAL A 155 16.38 -13.43 11.57
N PHE A 156 17.36 -13.01 12.37
CA PHE A 156 17.22 -11.86 13.25
C PHE A 156 17.85 -10.62 12.60
N VAL A 157 17.07 -9.55 12.56
CA VAL A 157 17.53 -8.22 12.16
C VAL A 157 17.68 -7.35 13.39
N ILE A 158 18.84 -6.73 13.54
CA ILE A 158 19.13 -5.80 14.63
C ILE A 158 19.30 -4.37 14.09
N SER A 159 18.86 -3.39 14.88
CA SER A 159 19.09 -1.98 14.55
C SER A 159 20.59 -1.69 14.46
N PRO A 160 21.03 -0.75 13.60
CA PRO A 160 22.41 -0.30 13.61
C PRO A 160 22.82 0.12 15.02
N GLY A 161 24.05 -0.21 15.41
CA GLY A 161 24.61 0.19 16.69
C GLY A 161 24.12 -0.60 17.92
N TYR A 162 23.16 -1.52 17.81
CA TYR A 162 22.66 -2.27 18.97
C TYR A 162 23.79 -2.95 19.78
N PRO A 163 23.81 -2.85 21.13
CA PRO A 163 22.81 -2.23 22.01
C PRO A 163 23.00 -0.72 22.24
N ALA A 164 23.98 -0.09 21.61
CA ALA A 164 24.21 1.34 21.68
C ALA A 164 23.22 2.13 20.79
N PRO A 165 23.04 3.44 21.05
CA PRO A 165 22.23 4.30 20.18
C PRO A 165 22.82 4.43 18.78
N TYR A 166 21.96 4.66 17.78
CA TYR A 166 22.35 5.02 16.43
C TYR A 166 22.01 6.48 16.12
N ALA A 167 22.57 7.01 15.02
CA ALA A 167 22.40 8.40 14.64
C ALA A 167 20.93 8.75 14.31
N LEU A 168 20.53 9.99 14.62
CA LEU A 168 19.21 10.50 14.25
C LEU A 168 19.08 10.62 12.72
N GLY A 169 17.88 10.35 12.21
CA GLY A 169 17.58 10.43 10.77
C GLY A 169 18.07 9.25 9.93
N LYS A 170 18.58 8.19 10.57
CA LYS A 170 18.98 6.95 9.88
C LYS A 170 17.79 6.26 9.24
N ILE A 171 17.95 5.82 7.99
CA ILE A 171 16.96 5.04 7.25
C ILE A 171 17.52 3.64 7.05
N CYS A 172 17.02 2.69 7.85
CA CYS A 172 17.36 1.28 7.72
C CYS A 172 16.14 0.52 7.21
N ARG A 173 16.27 -0.10 6.04
CA ARG A 173 15.19 -0.91 5.46
C ARG A 173 15.72 -2.29 5.11
N TRP A 174 14.94 -3.31 5.45
CA TRP A 174 15.25 -4.69 5.12
C TRP A 174 14.18 -5.23 4.17
N GLY A 175 14.61 -5.67 2.99
CA GLY A 175 13.76 -6.41 2.05
C GLY A 175 13.86 -7.89 2.37
N VAL A 176 12.75 -8.52 2.73
CA VAL A 176 12.75 -9.93 3.17
C VAL A 176 12.28 -10.83 2.04
N THR A 177 13.06 -11.85 1.72
CA THR A 177 12.67 -12.97 0.84
C THR A 177 12.47 -14.23 1.68
N VAL A 178 11.42 -14.98 1.38
CA VAL A 178 11.00 -16.22 2.05
C VAL A 178 10.84 -17.34 1.04
#